data_AF-A0AA85JK10-F1
#
_entry.id   AF-A0AA85JK10-F1
#
_cell.length_a   1.000
_cell.length_b   1.000
_cell.length_c   1.000
_cell.angle_alpha   90.00
_cell.angle_beta   90.00
_cell.angle_gamma   90.00
#
_symmetry.space_group_name_H-M   'P 1'
#
loop_
_entity.id
_entity.type
_entity.pdbx_description
1 polymer ?
#
loop_
_entity_poly.entity_id
_entity_poly.type
_entity_poly.pdbx_seq_one_letter_code
_entity_poly.pdbx_strand_id
1 'polypeptide(L)'
;MSNGSCKGDVLSFFEKENRPFSIVDVCGVLKNHGKTAISKALDELASESLIKEKAYGKQKVYVYDQTKLPSFDESEIKKMEAECANLSSLLAEEQKKLKNAADELKKVTSDLTKEEAEAELIQVNDQLNKIKAEVNTLKSNGPRITESDLKSISEGHNKVINEWRKRKRIAMNIIDAVAEGYPSSKKQLMSDIGIETDEDCGAKIPT
;
A
#
# COMPACT_ATOMS: atom_id res chain seq x y z
N MET A 1 39.40 -0.10 -31.63
CA MET A 1 37.94 0.12 -31.69
C MET A 1 37.65 1.45 -31.02
N SER A 2 37.03 2.48 -31.57
CA SER A 2 36.72 2.89 -32.94
C SER A 2 36.49 4.41 -32.83
N ASN A 3 37.53 5.22 -33.03
CA ASN A 3 37.42 6.69 -32.92
C ASN A 3 36.31 7.24 -33.85
N GLY A 4 36.05 6.56 -34.98
CA GLY A 4 34.95 6.88 -35.88
C GLY A 4 33.54 6.63 -35.32
N SER A 5 33.35 5.70 -34.37
CA SER A 5 32.05 5.48 -33.71
C SER A 5 31.73 6.61 -32.75
N CYS A 6 32.71 7.03 -31.93
CA CYS A 6 32.51 8.12 -30.96
C CYS A 6 32.16 9.43 -31.66
N LYS A 7 32.85 9.76 -32.77
CA LYS A 7 32.57 10.97 -33.54
C LYS A 7 31.18 10.96 -34.17
N GLY A 8 30.78 9.83 -34.76
CA GLY A 8 29.43 9.66 -35.32
C GLY A 8 28.35 9.82 -34.26
N ASP A 9 28.51 9.15 -33.12
CA ASP A 9 27.54 9.22 -32.02
C ASP A 9 27.41 10.64 -31.45
N VAL A 10 28.52 11.37 -31.31
CA VAL A 10 28.51 12.77 -30.88
C VAL A 10 27.80 13.65 -31.92
N LEU A 11 28.09 13.48 -33.20
CA LEU A 11 27.43 14.26 -34.26
C LEU A 11 25.92 14.03 -34.28
N SER A 12 25.48 12.77 -34.28
CA SER A 12 24.06 12.42 -34.26
C SER A 12 23.34 12.93 -33.01
N PHE A 13 24.03 12.97 -31.87
CA PHE A 13 23.49 13.57 -30.65
C PHE A 13 23.25 15.07 -30.82
N PHE A 14 24.23 15.82 -31.33
CA PHE A 14 24.09 17.27 -31.54
C PHE A 14 23.05 17.62 -32.60
N GLU A 15 22.97 16.86 -33.70
CA GLU A 15 21.97 17.06 -34.74
C GLU A 15 20.54 16.84 -34.22
N LYS A 16 20.34 15.79 -33.42
CA LYS A 16 19.02 15.44 -32.86
C LYS A 16 18.55 16.42 -31.78
N GLU A 17 19.41 16.72 -30.80
CA GLU A 17 19.03 17.57 -29.67
C GLU A 17 19.01 19.06 -30.06
N ASN A 18 19.84 19.45 -31.04
CA ASN A 18 19.96 20.78 -31.62
C ASN A 18 20.05 21.94 -30.59
N ARG A 19 20.55 21.65 -29.39
CA ARG A 19 20.75 22.59 -28.28
C ARG A 19 22.26 22.73 -27.96
N PRO A 20 22.69 23.85 -27.36
CA PRO A 20 24.08 24.00 -26.94
C PRO A 20 24.42 23.13 -25.72
N PHE A 21 25.55 22.42 -25.77
CA PHE A 21 26.02 21.55 -24.68
C PHE A 21 27.49 21.78 -24.36
N SER A 22 27.87 21.58 -23.09
CA SER A 22 29.27 21.47 -22.70
C SER A 22 29.80 20.05 -22.85
N ILE A 23 31.12 19.88 -22.81
CA ILE A 23 31.73 18.54 -22.81
C ILE A 23 31.24 17.67 -21.64
N VAL A 24 30.93 18.27 -20.48
CA VAL A 24 30.45 17.54 -19.30
C VAL A 24 29.06 16.97 -19.55
N ASP A 25 28.18 17.76 -20.17
CA ASP A 25 26.81 17.34 -20.52
C ASP A 25 26.84 16.18 -21.52
N VAL A 26 27.67 16.30 -22.56
CA VAL A 26 27.84 15.25 -23.57
C VAL A 26 28.38 13.96 -22.96
N CYS A 27 29.37 14.04 -22.04
CA CYS A 27 29.86 12.87 -21.29
C CYS A 27 28.78 12.25 -20.39
N GLY A 28 27.86 13.06 -19.87
CA GLY A 28 26.75 12.59 -19.04
C GLY A 28 25.73 11.77 -19.83
N VAL A 29 25.48 12.12 -21.10
CA VAL A 29 24.57 11.40 -22.00
C VAL A 29 25.26 10.22 -22.67
N LEU A 30 26.43 10.45 -23.28
CA LEU A 30 27.21 9.45 -24.02
C LEU A 30 28.18 8.70 -23.11
N LYS A 31 27.65 8.01 -22.09
CA LYS A 31 28.44 7.27 -21.08
C LYS A 31 29.30 6.13 -21.66
N ASN A 32 28.99 5.71 -22.89
CA ASN A 32 29.71 4.64 -23.59
C ASN A 32 31.09 5.07 -24.09
N HIS A 33 31.39 6.37 -24.09
CA HIS A 33 32.66 6.92 -24.56
C HIS A 33 33.40 7.65 -23.43
N GLY A 34 34.73 7.53 -23.42
CA GLY A 34 35.57 8.23 -22.45
C GLY A 34 35.63 9.73 -22.72
N LYS A 35 35.79 10.56 -21.69
CA LYS A 35 35.87 12.02 -21.79
C LYS A 35 36.91 12.50 -22.82
N THR A 36 38.06 11.83 -22.90
CA THR A 36 39.12 12.16 -23.85
C THR A 36 38.70 11.89 -25.30
N ALA A 37 37.98 10.80 -25.55
CA ALA A 37 37.47 10.46 -26.88
C ALA A 37 36.39 11.47 -27.32
N ILE A 38 35.49 11.84 -26.40
CA ILE A 38 34.46 12.86 -26.65
C ILE A 38 35.10 14.22 -26.90
N SER A 39 36.09 14.64 -26.12
CA SER A 39 36.82 15.90 -26.35
C SER A 39 37.41 15.94 -27.75
N LYS A 40 38.11 14.87 -28.14
CA LYS A 40 38.74 14.78 -29.45
C LYS A 40 37.70 14.79 -30.58
N ALA A 41 36.58 14.10 -30.40
CA ALA A 41 35.48 14.12 -31.36
C ALA A 41 34.86 15.53 -31.51
N LEU A 42 34.68 16.27 -30.41
CA LEU A 42 34.18 17.65 -30.44
C LEU A 42 35.15 18.57 -31.17
N ASP A 43 36.45 18.49 -30.89
CA ASP A 43 37.46 19.30 -31.57
C ASP A 43 37.52 18.96 -33.08
N GLU A 44 37.44 17.68 -33.45
CA GLU A 44 37.38 17.24 -34.85
C GLU A 44 36.11 17.75 -35.56
N LEU A 45 34.93 17.60 -34.94
CA LEU A 45 33.66 18.08 -35.51
C LEU A 45 33.60 19.61 -35.63
N ALA A 46 34.23 20.32 -34.69
CA ALA A 46 34.35 21.77 -34.74
C ALA A 46 35.28 22.19 -35.90
N SER A 47 36.38 21.48 -36.11
CA SER A 47 37.30 21.73 -37.23
C SER A 47 36.65 21.46 -38.60
N GLU A 48 35.75 20.49 -38.68
CA GLU A 48 34.98 20.16 -39.88
C GLU A 48 33.75 21.06 -40.08
N SER A 49 33.57 22.06 -39.21
CA SER A 49 32.40 22.96 -39.22
C SER A 49 31.07 22.20 -39.20
N LEU A 50 31.02 21.01 -38.57
CA LEU A 50 29.79 20.25 -38.31
C LEU A 50 29.10 20.75 -37.05
N ILE A 51 29.89 21.22 -36.09
CA ILE A 51 29.42 21.90 -34.89
C ILE A 51 30.14 23.24 -34.76
N LYS A 52 29.51 24.21 -34.11
CA LYS A 52 30.12 25.48 -33.72
C LYS A 52 30.55 25.40 -32.26
N GLU A 53 31.78 25.81 -31.99
CA GLU A 53 32.29 25.96 -30.64
C GLU A 53 32.35 27.42 -30.21
N LYS A 54 32.10 27.68 -28.94
CA LYS A 54 32.30 28.98 -28.31
C LYS A 54 32.96 28.81 -26.95
N ALA A 55 34.09 29.48 -26.76
CA ALA A 55 34.82 29.49 -25.51
C ALA A 55 34.28 30.56 -24.55
N TYR A 56 34.12 30.17 -23.29
CA TYR A 56 33.75 31.01 -22.16
C TYR A 56 34.78 30.80 -21.04
N GLY A 57 35.87 31.57 -21.10
CA GLY A 57 37.01 31.40 -20.20
C GLY A 57 37.63 30.00 -20.32
N LYS A 58 37.53 29.18 -19.27
CA LYS A 58 38.06 27.81 -19.23
C LYS A 58 37.11 26.76 -19.81
N GLN A 59 35.85 27.10 -20.06
CA GLN A 59 34.83 26.17 -20.55
C GLN A 59 34.52 26.44 -22.02
N LYS A 60 34.11 25.40 -22.76
CA LYS A 60 33.64 25.49 -24.14
C LYS A 60 32.21 24.95 -24.23
N VAL A 61 31.39 25.60 -25.04
CA VAL A 61 30.04 25.16 -25.41
C VAL A 61 30.03 24.87 -26.90
N TYR A 62 29.38 23.78 -27.27
CA TYR A 62 29.26 23.30 -28.64
C TYR A 62 27.80 23.25 -29.04
N VAL A 63 27.49 23.47 -30.32
CA VAL A 63 26.13 23.35 -30.87
C VAL A 63 26.21 22.88 -32.32
N TYR A 64 25.21 22.14 -32.80
CA TYR A 64 25.14 21.77 -34.21
C TYR A 64 25.11 23.02 -35.11
N ASP A 65 25.81 22.97 -36.24
CA ASP A 65 25.83 24.11 -37.15
C ASP A 65 24.48 24.27 -37.86
N GLN A 66 23.72 25.28 -37.44
CA GLN A 66 22.40 25.60 -38.00
C GLN A 66 22.42 25.91 -39.50
N THR A 67 23.59 26.24 -40.08
CA THR A 67 23.71 26.45 -41.54
C THR A 67 23.52 25.17 -42.34
N LYS A 68 23.61 24.00 -41.70
CA LYS A 68 23.36 22.68 -42.32
C LYS A 68 21.88 22.30 -42.31
N LEU A 69 21.04 23.05 -41.59
CA LEU A 69 19.61 22.83 -41.54
C LEU A 69 18.91 23.57 -42.69
N PRO A 70 17.80 23.03 -43.21
CA PRO A 70 17.00 23.72 -44.23
C PRO A 70 16.47 25.04 -43.67
N SER A 71 16.53 26.10 -44.49
CA SER A 71 15.82 27.35 -44.22
C SER A 71 14.44 27.28 -44.85
N PHE A 72 13.40 27.58 -44.07
CA PHE A 72 12.03 27.64 -44.55
C PHE A 72 11.63 29.09 -44.80
N ASP A 73 10.80 29.32 -45.82
CA ASP A 73 10.21 30.64 -46.05
C ASP A 73 8.96 30.88 -45.17
N GLU A 74 8.48 32.12 -45.11
CA GLU A 74 7.33 32.48 -44.28
C GLU A 74 6.03 31.74 -44.72
N SER A 75 5.94 31.35 -46.00
CA SER A 75 4.78 30.66 -46.53
C SER A 75 4.75 29.18 -46.11
N GLU A 76 5.91 28.52 -46.11
CA GLU A 76 6.12 27.15 -45.65
C GLU A 76 5.89 27.05 -44.15
N ILE A 77 6.42 28.00 -43.38
CA ILE A 77 6.19 28.07 -41.92
C ILE A 77 4.69 28.16 -41.63
N LYS A 78 3.95 29.06 -42.31
CA LYS A 78 2.50 29.20 -42.12
C LYS A 78 1.73 27.92 -42.49
N LYS A 79 2.16 27.20 -43.53
CA LYS A 79 1.55 25.90 -43.89
C LYS A 79 1.78 24.86 -42.79
N MET A 80 3.01 24.76 -42.29
CA MET A 80 3.36 23.83 -41.20
C MET A 80 2.63 24.17 -39.90
N GLU A 81 2.48 25.46 -39.57
CA GLU A 81 1.71 25.91 -38.41
C GLU A 81 0.24 25.51 -38.52
N ALA A 82 -0.37 25.70 -39.70
CA ALA A 82 -1.74 25.28 -39.96
C ALA A 82 -1.90 23.75 -39.86
N GLU A 83 -0.95 22.98 -40.39
CA GLU A 83 -0.94 21.52 -40.27
C GLU A 83 -0.77 21.07 -38.81
N CYS A 84 0.14 21.68 -38.06
CA CYS A 84 0.32 21.41 -36.63
C CYS A 84 -0.96 21.69 -35.84
N ALA A 85 -1.65 22.80 -36.13
CA ALA A 85 -2.91 23.15 -35.49
C ALA A 85 -4.02 22.12 -35.80
N ASN A 86 -4.14 21.73 -37.07
CA ASN A 86 -5.10 20.71 -37.50
C ASN A 86 -4.83 19.35 -36.84
N LEU A 87 -3.58 18.89 -36.87
CA LEU A 87 -3.19 17.62 -36.24
C LEU A 87 -3.39 17.65 -34.73
N SER A 88 -3.09 18.77 -34.08
CA SER A 88 -3.32 18.93 -32.64
C SER A 88 -4.81 18.86 -32.29
N SER A 89 -5.67 19.47 -33.12
CA SER A 89 -7.12 19.39 -32.95
C SER A 89 -7.64 17.97 -33.13
N LEU A 90 -7.18 17.27 -34.18
CA LEU A 90 -7.57 15.88 -34.46
C LEU A 90 -7.11 14.93 -33.34
N LEU A 91 -5.88 15.12 -32.84
CA LEU A 91 -5.36 14.37 -31.71
C LEU A 91 -6.22 14.57 -30.45
N ALA A 92 -6.60 15.81 -30.14
CA ALA A 92 -7.46 16.11 -29.00
C ALA A 92 -8.85 15.46 -29.13
N GLU A 93 -9.41 15.43 -30.35
CA GLU A 93 -10.68 14.76 -30.63
C GLU A 93 -10.60 13.25 -30.45
N GLU A 94 -9.57 12.61 -31.00
CA GLU A 94 -9.36 11.16 -30.89
C GLU A 94 -9.05 10.74 -29.44
N GLN A 95 -8.27 11.54 -28.70
CA GLN A 95 -8.04 11.31 -27.27
C GLN A 95 -9.35 11.37 -26.46
N LYS A 96 -10.26 12.28 -26.82
CA LYS A 96 -11.58 12.38 -26.19
C LYS A 96 -12.44 11.15 -26.51
N LYS A 97 -12.45 10.69 -27.77
CA LYS A 97 -13.17 9.47 -28.18
C LYS A 97 -12.64 8.24 -27.44
N LEU A 98 -11.31 8.09 -27.37
CA LEU A 98 -10.66 6.99 -26.65
C LEU A 98 -11.04 6.99 -25.18
N LYS A 99 -11.02 8.16 -24.53
CA LYS A 99 -11.42 8.29 -23.12
C LYS A 99 -12.87 7.87 -22.90
N ASN A 100 -13.79 8.34 -23.74
CA ASN A 100 -15.20 7.97 -23.64
C ASN A 100 -15.41 6.46 -23.81
N ALA A 101 -14.78 5.86 -24.82
CA ALA A 101 -14.85 4.42 -25.05
C ALA A 101 -14.25 3.61 -23.89
N ALA A 102 -13.15 4.08 -23.30
CA ALA A 102 -12.55 3.44 -22.13
C ALA A 102 -13.46 3.54 -20.88
N ASP A 103 -14.12 4.69 -20.68
CA ASP A 103 -15.09 4.89 -19.60
C ASP A 103 -16.33 4.01 -19.78
N GLU A 104 -16.81 3.85 -21.01
CA GLU A 104 -17.92 2.94 -21.35
C GLU A 104 -17.52 1.48 -21.12
N LEU A 105 -16.35 1.06 -21.62
CA LEU A 105 -15.84 -0.27 -21.40
C LEU A 105 -15.74 -0.57 -19.90
N LYS A 106 -15.15 0.35 -19.12
CA LYS A 106 -15.03 0.20 -17.67
C LYS A 106 -16.37 0.05 -16.97
N LYS A 107 -17.40 0.80 -17.39
CA LYS A 107 -18.76 0.68 -16.84
C LYS A 107 -19.38 -0.68 -17.15
N VAL A 108 -19.15 -1.21 -18.35
CA VAL A 108 -19.71 -2.50 -18.76
C VAL A 108 -18.95 -3.67 -18.12
N THR A 109 -17.64 -3.53 -17.91
CA THR A 109 -16.79 -4.58 -17.33
C THR A 109 -16.63 -4.49 -15.81
N SER A 110 -17.19 -3.48 -15.15
CA SER A 110 -17.11 -3.37 -13.68
C SER A 110 -18.05 -4.33 -12.96
N ASP A 111 -19.07 -4.81 -13.67
CA ASP A 111 -20.05 -5.76 -13.15
C ASP A 111 -19.69 -7.17 -13.60
N LEU A 112 -20.13 -8.15 -12.80
CA LEU A 112 -20.02 -9.56 -13.15
C LEU A 112 -20.64 -9.80 -14.52
N THR A 113 -19.95 -10.59 -15.34
CA THR A 113 -20.58 -11.10 -16.55
C THR A 113 -21.79 -11.94 -16.16
N LYS A 114 -22.77 -12.06 -17.06
CA LYS A 114 -23.98 -12.86 -16.81
C LYS A 114 -23.65 -14.29 -16.35
N GLU A 115 -22.63 -14.89 -16.96
CA GLU A 115 -22.17 -16.25 -16.67
C GLU A 115 -21.58 -16.35 -15.25
N GLU A 116 -20.75 -15.39 -14.84
CA GLU A 116 -20.19 -15.35 -13.49
C GLU A 116 -21.28 -15.08 -12.45
N ALA A 117 -22.23 -14.18 -12.74
CA ALA A 117 -23.35 -13.89 -11.85
C ALA A 117 -24.27 -15.12 -11.67
N GLU A 118 -24.53 -15.89 -12.73
CA GLU A 118 -25.30 -17.14 -12.66
C GLU A 118 -24.56 -18.19 -11.82
N ALA A 119 -23.24 -18.33 -11.97
CA ALA A 119 -22.44 -19.25 -11.18
C ALA A 119 -22.42 -18.88 -9.69
N GLU A 120 -22.27 -17.59 -9.36
CA GLU A 120 -22.31 -17.10 -7.99
C GLU A 120 -23.69 -17.29 -7.36
N LEU A 121 -24.77 -17.06 -8.12
CA LEU A 121 -26.14 -17.28 -7.67
C LEU A 121 -26.39 -18.75 -7.31
N ILE A 122 -25.86 -19.70 -8.08
CA ILE A 122 -25.93 -21.13 -7.76
C ILE A 122 -25.21 -21.41 -6.44
N GLN A 123 -23.98 -20.91 -6.26
CA GLN A 123 -23.22 -21.13 -5.03
C GLN A 123 -23.89 -20.55 -3.79
N VAL A 124 -24.40 -19.32 -3.88
CA VAL A 124 -25.11 -18.65 -2.77
C VAL A 124 -26.39 -19.40 -2.42
N ASN A 125 -27.12 -19.90 -3.41
CA ASN A 125 -28.31 -20.72 -3.15
C ASN A 125 -27.99 -22.04 -2.46
N ASP A 126 -26.91 -22.71 -2.87
CA ASP A 126 -26.46 -23.93 -2.20
C ASP A 126 -26.06 -23.68 -0.74
N GLN A 127 -25.34 -22.58 -0.47
CA GLN A 127 -25.01 -22.17 0.89
C GLN A 127 -26.25 -21.83 1.71
N LEU A 128 -27.21 -21.08 1.13
CA LEU A 128 -28.48 -20.78 1.78
C LEU A 128 -29.25 -22.04 2.14
N ASN A 129 -29.28 -23.03 1.24
CA ASN A 129 -29.95 -24.29 1.48
C ASN A 129 -29.29 -25.08 2.63
N LYS A 130 -27.95 -25.13 2.68
CA LYS A 130 -27.22 -25.76 3.78
C LYS A 130 -27.51 -25.07 5.12
N ILE A 131 -27.38 -23.75 5.18
CA ILE A 131 -27.64 -22.97 6.41
C ILE A 131 -29.10 -23.15 6.85
N LYS A 132 -30.06 -23.10 5.92
CA LYS A 132 -31.48 -23.34 6.24
C LYS A 132 -31.71 -24.74 6.81
N ALA A 133 -31.07 -25.77 6.25
CA ALA A 133 -31.18 -27.13 6.76
C ALA A 133 -30.58 -27.27 8.18
N GLU A 134 -29.42 -26.66 8.43
CA GLU A 134 -28.80 -26.62 9.76
C GLU A 134 -29.69 -25.90 10.78
N VAL A 135 -30.21 -24.71 10.43
CA VAL A 135 -31.14 -23.96 11.28
C VAL A 135 -32.40 -24.76 11.59
N ASN A 136 -32.97 -25.44 10.60
CA ASN A 136 -34.14 -26.29 10.82
C ASN A 136 -33.84 -27.46 11.76
N THR A 137 -32.66 -28.08 11.61
CA THR A 137 -32.21 -29.18 12.48
C THR A 137 -31.99 -28.69 13.91
N LEU A 138 -31.37 -27.51 14.10
CA LEU A 138 -31.21 -26.90 15.41
C LEU A 138 -32.55 -26.54 16.05
N LYS A 139 -33.49 -26.03 15.26
CA LYS A 139 -34.86 -25.73 15.74
C LYS A 139 -35.62 -26.99 16.13
N SER A 140 -35.53 -28.06 15.34
CA SER A 140 -36.22 -29.32 15.63
C SER A 140 -35.66 -30.03 16.86
N ASN A 141 -34.36 -29.91 17.11
CA ASN A 141 -33.71 -30.46 18.29
C ASN A 141 -34.07 -29.69 19.59
N GLY A 142 -34.68 -28.51 19.46
CA GLY A 142 -35.10 -27.65 20.57
C GLY A 142 -33.92 -27.04 21.36
N PRO A 143 -34.18 -26.02 22.19
CA PRO A 143 -33.15 -25.47 23.07
C PRO A 143 -32.78 -26.52 24.13
N ARG A 144 -31.51 -26.94 24.16
CA ARG A 144 -30.98 -27.90 25.16
C ARG A 144 -30.99 -27.33 26.59
N ILE A 145 -31.03 -26.00 26.71
CA ILE A 145 -31.16 -25.24 27.95
C ILE A 145 -32.18 -24.15 27.67
N THR A 146 -33.25 -24.09 28.46
CA THR A 146 -34.23 -23.01 28.33
C THR A 146 -33.68 -21.73 28.95
N GLU A 147 -34.22 -20.57 28.56
CA GLU A 147 -33.88 -19.30 29.21
C GLU A 147 -34.14 -19.33 30.73
N SER A 148 -35.16 -20.07 31.16
CA SER A 148 -35.49 -20.29 32.57
C SER A 148 -34.42 -21.10 33.29
N ASP A 149 -33.91 -22.18 32.68
CA ASP A 149 -32.86 -23.00 33.26
C ASP A 149 -31.55 -22.21 33.40
N LEU A 150 -31.17 -21.46 32.36
CA LEU A 150 -29.98 -20.61 32.38
C LEU A 150 -30.07 -19.56 33.49
N LYS A 151 -31.24 -18.93 33.64
CA LYS A 151 -31.48 -17.92 34.68
C LYS A 151 -31.39 -18.53 36.08
N SER A 152 -32.03 -19.68 36.30
CA SER A 152 -31.99 -20.38 37.60
C SER A 152 -30.58 -20.81 38.00
N ILE A 153 -29.81 -21.34 37.04
CA ILE A 153 -28.40 -21.72 37.26
C ILE A 153 -27.55 -20.49 37.56
N SER A 154 -27.71 -19.39 36.81
CA SER A 154 -26.97 -18.15 37.04
C SER A 154 -27.29 -17.54 38.41
N GLU A 155 -28.58 -17.49 38.78
CA GLU A 155 -29.02 -17.01 40.10
C GLU A 155 -28.50 -17.90 41.23
N GLY A 156 -28.55 -19.22 41.07
CA GLY A 156 -28.00 -20.17 42.04
C GLY A 156 -26.49 -20.00 42.23
N HIS A 157 -25.75 -19.91 41.13
CA HIS A 157 -24.32 -19.62 41.13
C HIS A 157 -23.99 -18.31 41.86
N ASN A 158 -24.71 -17.23 41.54
CA ASN A 158 -24.53 -15.93 42.19
C ASN A 158 -24.86 -15.97 43.69
N LYS A 159 -25.91 -16.67 44.10
CA LYS A 159 -26.27 -16.86 45.52
C LYS A 159 -25.17 -17.57 46.28
N VAL A 160 -24.63 -18.67 45.73
CA VAL A 160 -23.57 -19.45 46.38
C VAL A 160 -22.29 -18.63 46.50
N ILE A 161 -21.89 -17.89 45.46
CA ILE A 161 -20.71 -17.01 45.52
C ILE A 161 -20.89 -15.90 46.56
N ASN A 162 -22.07 -15.28 46.61
CA ASN A 162 -22.34 -14.22 47.58
C ASN A 162 -22.32 -14.75 49.03
N GLU A 163 -22.88 -15.94 49.27
CA GLU A 163 -22.81 -16.59 50.58
C GLU A 163 -21.38 -16.95 50.96
N TRP A 164 -20.56 -17.47 50.03
CA TRP A 164 -19.15 -17.74 50.27
C TRP A 164 -18.39 -16.46 50.67
N ARG A 165 -18.53 -15.38 49.90
CA ARG A 165 -17.89 -14.07 50.22
C ARG A 165 -18.35 -13.53 51.58
N LYS A 166 -19.66 -13.59 51.86
CA LYS A 166 -20.23 -13.11 53.12
C LYS A 166 -19.72 -13.90 54.32
N ARG A 167 -19.72 -15.23 54.24
CA ARG A 167 -19.26 -16.12 55.33
C ARG A 167 -17.77 -15.98 55.57
N LYS A 168 -16.93 -15.91 54.52
CA LYS A 168 -15.50 -15.63 54.63
C LYS A 168 -15.25 -14.32 55.38
N ARG A 169 -15.97 -13.25 55.02
CA ARG A 169 -15.85 -11.94 55.67
C ARG A 169 -16.24 -12.00 57.15
N ILE A 170 -17.34 -12.66 57.50
CA ILE A 170 -17.78 -12.77 58.89
C ILE A 170 -16.76 -13.57 59.72
N ALA A 171 -16.31 -14.72 59.21
CA ALA A 171 -15.32 -15.54 59.88
C ALA A 171 -14.01 -14.76 60.11
N MET A 172 -13.52 -14.04 59.09
CA MET A 172 -12.31 -13.23 59.22
C MET A 172 -12.47 -12.08 60.22
N ASN A 173 -13.61 -11.38 60.24
CA ASN A 173 -13.88 -10.34 61.23
C ASN A 173 -13.87 -10.88 62.67
N ILE A 174 -14.41 -12.09 62.89
CA ILE A 174 -14.38 -12.73 64.22
C ILE A 174 -12.95 -13.07 64.61
N ILE A 175 -12.18 -13.64 63.68
CA ILE A 175 -10.76 -13.96 63.91
C ILE A 175 -9.96 -12.69 64.22
N ASP A 176 -10.21 -11.59 63.51
CA ASP A 176 -9.56 -10.30 63.75
C ASP A 176 -9.88 -9.77 65.16
N ALA A 177 -11.15 -9.80 65.57
CA ALA A 177 -11.55 -9.37 66.91
C ALA A 177 -10.94 -10.24 68.03
N VAL A 178 -10.79 -11.55 67.82
CA VAL A 178 -10.12 -12.43 68.79
C VAL A 178 -8.60 -12.21 68.80
N ALA A 179 -8.01 -11.95 67.63
CA ALA A 179 -6.57 -11.72 67.48
C ALA A 179 -6.11 -10.45 68.20
N GLU A 180 -6.96 -9.43 68.37
CA GLU A 180 -6.66 -8.21 69.14
C GLU A 180 -6.25 -8.51 70.59
N GLY A 181 -6.78 -9.58 71.19
CA GLY A 181 -6.43 -10.03 72.54
C GLY A 181 -5.44 -11.18 72.60
N TYR A 182 -4.95 -11.68 71.46
CA TYR A 182 -4.12 -12.89 71.40
C TYR A 182 -2.62 -12.55 71.50
N PRO A 183 -1.81 -13.30 72.27
CA PRO A 183 -0.39 -13.00 72.48
C PRO A 183 0.51 -13.23 71.25
N SER A 184 -0.04 -13.67 70.11
CA SER A 184 0.71 -14.05 68.90
C SER A 184 -0.01 -13.60 67.63
N SER A 185 0.60 -13.83 66.46
CA SER A 185 0.04 -13.39 65.18
C SER A 185 -1.30 -14.07 64.82
N LYS A 186 -2.14 -13.39 64.04
CA LYS A 186 -3.40 -13.92 63.49
C LYS A 186 -3.22 -15.27 62.79
N LYS A 187 -2.11 -15.46 62.07
CA LYS A 187 -1.82 -16.72 61.36
C LYS A 187 -1.55 -17.87 62.34
N GLN A 188 -0.84 -17.59 63.43
CA GLN A 188 -0.61 -18.57 64.47
C GLN A 188 -1.91 -18.93 65.19
N LEU A 189 -2.75 -17.94 65.51
CA LEU A 189 -4.09 -18.16 66.08
C LEU A 189 -4.95 -19.08 65.20
N MET A 190 -5.00 -18.81 63.89
CA MET A 190 -5.77 -19.64 62.94
C MET A 190 -5.21 -21.06 62.88
N SER A 191 -3.89 -21.24 62.90
CA SER A 191 -3.25 -22.56 62.96
C SER A 191 -3.52 -23.30 64.27
N ASP A 192 -3.49 -22.61 65.41
CA ASP A 192 -3.68 -23.20 66.74
C ASP A 192 -5.13 -23.67 66.94
N ILE A 193 -6.10 -22.97 66.33
CA ILE A 193 -7.54 -23.33 66.35
C ILE A 193 -7.91 -24.31 65.22
N GLY A 194 -7.02 -24.55 64.25
CA GLY A 194 -7.25 -25.47 63.13
C GLY A 194 -8.16 -24.90 62.04
N ILE A 195 -8.10 -23.59 61.78
CA ILE A 195 -8.82 -22.93 60.68
C ILE A 195 -7.94 -22.90 59.44
N GLU A 196 -8.43 -23.53 58.36
CA GLU A 196 -7.82 -23.50 57.03
C GLU A 196 -8.47 -22.40 56.17
N THR A 197 -7.65 -21.63 55.46
CA THR A 197 -8.15 -20.58 54.55
C THR A 197 -8.44 -21.13 53.16
N ASP A 198 -9.22 -20.39 52.36
CA ASP A 198 -9.47 -20.77 50.96
C ASP A 198 -8.14 -20.94 50.20
N GLU A 199 -7.15 -20.10 50.52
CA GLU A 199 -5.82 -20.13 49.95
C GLU A 199 -5.03 -21.40 50.34
N ASP A 200 -5.20 -21.89 51.58
CA ASP A 200 -4.60 -23.14 52.06
C ASP A 200 -5.21 -24.37 51.36
N CYS A 201 -6.52 -24.31 51.07
CA CYS A 201 -7.26 -25.34 50.34
C CYS A 201 -7.13 -25.25 48.81
N GLY A 202 -6.40 -24.25 48.29
CA GLY A 202 -6.28 -24.00 46.85
C GLY A 202 -7.58 -23.53 46.17
N ALA A 203 -8.59 -23.12 46.94
CA ALA A 203 -9.86 -22.63 46.46
C ALA A 203 -9.77 -21.14 46.08
N LYS A 204 -10.28 -20.79 44.89
CA LYS A 204 -10.37 -19.40 44.43
C LYS A 204 -11.83 -19.06 44.16
N ILE A 205 -12.30 -17.96 44.75
CA ILE A 205 -13.65 -17.47 44.49
C ILE A 205 -13.72 -17.05 43.02
N PRO A 206 -14.65 -17.59 42.21
CA PRO A 206 -14.84 -17.17 40.83
C PRO A 206 -15.15 -15.67 40.76
N THR A 207 -14.51 -14.98 39.82
CA THR A 207 -14.69 -13.54 39.58
C THR A 207 -15.99 -13.27 38.85
#